data_AF-A0A1Y1UW43-F1
#
_entry.id   AF-A0A1Y1UW43-F1
#
_cell.length_a   1.000
_cell.length_b   1.000
_cell.length_c   1.000
_cell.angle_alpha   90.00
_cell.angle_beta   90.00
_cell.angle_gamma   90.00
#
_symmetry.space_group_name_H-M   'P 1'
#
loop_
_entity.id
_entity.type
_entity.pdbx_description
1 polymer ?
#
loop_
_entity_poly.entity_id
_entity_poly.type
_entity_poly.pdbx_seq_one_letter_code
_entity_poly.pdbx_strand_id
1 'polypeptide(L)'
;MFNKTILTFLFIIIYFQFASANELNEVLSKKEVLNITNEFFISYYCKDDICVKTDNEYKEKFVEIPDKNERVIKYIVDTCSSEEIINGRCFSEKCISDAHCLSNKCIDSHCAFNEETPIVHCDDIYIGVKKSYMHCGKPYGDTCKTDDECSSKKCGLYDGLCRMQAEGPHDDEVFSKEEVLKITSNNYISYYCKNDTCVSYDDYYHVYFVDIPDENNNFKRYIVDTCTVDDIKNGRCYHEECTSDSQCLSNKCIDKHCAFNEETPIDHCEYIDSYMHCGKPHDDTCKTNDECSSKICNKYGICDIQKKGSDSDYIEALKIIFFLIPLCTVYFIIFLNFYFVFRNTYEKHSKNRKNKKDALII
;
A
#
# COMPACT_ATOMS: atom_id res chain seq x y z
N MET A 1 -3.69 17.92 46.67
CA MET A 1 -4.63 17.60 45.57
C MET A 1 -3.95 17.00 44.33
N PHE A 2 -2.64 17.24 44.11
CA PHE A 2 -1.89 16.72 42.94
C PHE A 2 -1.74 15.18 42.83
N ASN A 3 -1.83 14.42 43.93
CA ASN A 3 -1.57 12.96 43.91
C ASN A 3 -2.69 12.12 43.26
N LYS A 4 -3.95 12.56 43.27
CA LYS A 4 -5.05 11.77 42.68
C LYS A 4 -5.01 11.81 41.15
N THR A 5 -4.69 12.97 40.58
CA THR A 5 -4.61 13.15 39.12
C THR A 5 -3.50 12.32 38.50
N ILE A 6 -2.30 12.29 39.10
CA ILE A 6 -1.16 11.50 38.61
C ILE A 6 -1.48 10.00 38.65
N LEU A 7 -2.12 9.52 39.72
CA LEU A 7 -2.50 8.12 39.85
C LEU A 7 -3.52 7.70 38.79
N THR A 8 -4.49 8.56 38.47
CA THR A 8 -5.46 8.31 37.40
C THR A 8 -4.78 8.21 36.02
N PHE A 9 -3.83 9.09 35.70
CA PHE A 9 -3.09 9.02 34.44
C PHE A 9 -2.24 7.75 34.31
N LEU A 10 -1.56 7.33 35.38
CA LEU A 10 -0.81 6.07 35.39
C LEU A 10 -1.72 4.86 35.17
N PHE A 11 -2.92 4.85 35.78
CA PHE A 11 -3.88 3.77 35.60
C PHE A 11 -4.42 3.70 34.17
N ILE A 12 -4.67 4.86 33.54
CA ILE A 12 -5.09 4.94 32.14
C ILE A 12 -3.98 4.42 31.22
N ILE A 13 -2.72 4.79 31.45
CA ILE A 13 -1.57 4.30 30.66
C ILE A 13 -1.43 2.77 30.79
N ILE A 14 -1.51 2.23 32.01
CA ILE A 14 -1.43 0.78 32.24
C ILE A 14 -2.62 0.07 31.59
N TYR A 15 -3.84 0.64 31.68
CA TYR A 15 -5.02 0.08 31.03
C TYR A 15 -4.86 0.04 29.51
N PHE A 16 -4.38 1.11 28.87
CA PHE A 16 -4.11 1.11 27.44
C PHE A 16 -3.03 0.11 27.06
N GLN A 17 -1.96 -0.04 27.85
CA GLN A 17 -0.93 -1.05 27.63
C GLN A 17 -1.47 -2.48 27.76
N PHE A 18 -2.38 -2.74 28.70
CA PHE A 18 -3.03 -4.05 28.85
C PHE A 18 -4.07 -4.33 27.78
N ALA A 19 -4.84 -3.32 27.37
CA ALA A 19 -5.82 -3.43 26.29
C ALA A 19 -5.13 -3.69 24.94
N SER A 20 -4.00 -3.02 24.66
CA SER A 20 -3.21 -3.26 23.45
C SER A 20 -2.45 -4.60 23.50
N ALA A 21 -2.11 -5.10 24.68
CA ALA A 21 -1.46 -6.41 24.82
C ALA A 21 -2.43 -7.60 24.71
N ASN A 22 -3.74 -7.34 24.76
CA ASN A 22 -4.80 -8.35 24.68
C ASN A 22 -5.51 -8.39 23.32
N GLU A 23 -4.96 -7.77 22.28
CA GLU A 23 -5.18 -8.29 20.92
C GLU A 23 -4.44 -9.63 20.83
N LEU A 24 -5.03 -10.63 21.49
CA LEU A 24 -4.63 -12.01 21.35
C LEU A 24 -4.81 -12.32 19.87
N ASN A 25 -3.72 -12.68 19.18
CA ASN A 25 -3.75 -13.09 17.79
C ASN A 25 -4.90 -14.08 17.61
N GLU A 26 -5.91 -13.68 16.87
CA GLU A 26 -7.12 -14.46 16.67
C GLU A 26 -6.71 -15.80 16.05
N VAL A 27 -6.88 -16.88 16.82
CA VAL A 27 -6.57 -18.24 16.38
C VAL A 27 -7.82 -18.81 15.74
N LEU A 28 -7.75 -19.07 14.45
CA LEU A 28 -8.85 -19.61 13.66
C LEU A 28 -8.44 -20.94 13.02
N SER A 29 -9.42 -21.78 12.71
CA SER A 29 -9.19 -22.90 11.80
C SER A 29 -8.98 -22.42 10.37
N LYS A 30 -8.29 -23.19 9.53
CA LYS A 30 -8.14 -22.86 8.10
C LYS A 30 -9.49 -22.70 7.40
N LYS A 31 -10.48 -23.51 7.81
CA LYS A 31 -11.84 -23.41 7.29
C LYS A 31 -12.53 -22.10 7.71
N GLU A 32 -12.33 -21.65 8.94
CA GLU A 32 -12.86 -20.37 9.41
C GLU A 32 -12.22 -19.20 8.65
N VAL A 33 -10.89 -19.23 8.45
CA VAL A 33 -10.18 -18.23 7.62
C VAL A 33 -10.77 -18.18 6.21
N LEU A 34 -10.95 -19.31 5.54
CA LEU A 34 -11.52 -19.36 4.19
C LEU A 34 -12.97 -18.86 4.09
N ASN A 35 -13.71 -18.77 5.20
CA ASN A 35 -15.07 -18.22 5.22
C ASN A 35 -15.09 -16.69 5.46
N ILE A 36 -13.95 -16.07 5.78
CA ILE A 36 -13.87 -14.63 5.92
C ILE A 36 -14.04 -13.99 4.52
N THR A 37 -14.93 -13.01 4.44
CA THR A 37 -15.24 -12.28 3.21
C THR A 37 -15.47 -10.81 3.52
N ASN A 38 -15.05 -9.93 2.61
CA ASN A 38 -15.19 -8.47 2.71
C ASN A 38 -14.50 -7.86 3.94
N GLU A 39 -13.46 -8.53 4.43
CA GLU A 39 -12.47 -7.97 5.34
C GLU A 39 -11.20 -7.70 4.54
N PHE A 40 -10.49 -6.62 4.87
CA PHE A 40 -9.40 -6.13 4.04
C PHE A 40 -8.11 -5.99 4.82
N PHE A 41 -6.99 -6.13 4.12
CA PHE A 41 -5.65 -6.03 4.69
C PHE A 41 -5.45 -7.02 5.84
N ILE A 42 -5.93 -8.25 5.63
CA ILE A 42 -5.83 -9.33 6.61
C ILE A 42 -5.10 -10.51 6.00
N SER A 43 -4.10 -10.98 6.72
CA SER A 43 -3.33 -12.13 6.31
C SER A 43 -3.22 -13.12 7.47
N TYR A 44 -3.03 -14.40 7.15
CA TYR A 44 -2.87 -15.45 8.14
C TYR A 44 -1.74 -16.40 7.75
N TYR A 45 -0.92 -16.78 8.73
CA TYR A 45 -0.08 -17.98 8.59
C TYR A 45 -0.78 -19.16 9.22
N CYS A 46 -0.78 -20.29 8.51
CA CYS A 46 -1.39 -21.53 8.96
C CYS A 46 -0.35 -22.64 9.11
N LYS A 47 -0.46 -23.39 10.21
CA LYS A 47 0.24 -24.66 10.40
C LYS A 47 -0.79 -25.74 10.72
N ASP A 48 -0.81 -26.79 9.90
CA ASP A 48 -1.89 -27.77 9.89
C ASP A 48 -3.26 -27.09 9.65
N ASP A 49 -4.17 -27.19 10.62
CA ASP A 49 -5.49 -26.55 10.58
C ASP A 49 -5.54 -25.27 11.44
N ILE A 50 -4.45 -24.87 12.10
CA ILE A 50 -4.42 -23.71 12.99
C ILE A 50 -3.82 -22.52 12.25
N CYS A 51 -4.55 -21.42 12.19
CA CYS A 51 -4.16 -20.19 11.54
C CYS A 51 -4.13 -19.04 12.56
N VAL A 52 -3.18 -18.14 12.40
CA VAL A 52 -3.06 -16.92 13.22
C VAL A 52 -2.93 -15.71 12.32
N LYS A 53 -3.63 -14.64 12.69
CA LYS A 53 -3.60 -13.37 11.97
C LYS A 53 -2.19 -12.77 12.03
N THR A 54 -1.73 -12.22 10.91
CA THR A 54 -0.45 -11.52 10.74
C THR A 54 -0.70 -10.19 10.03
N ASP A 55 0.28 -9.30 10.10
CA ASP A 55 0.34 -8.12 9.24
C ASP A 55 0.44 -8.51 7.74
N ASN A 56 -0.26 -7.78 6.88
CA ASN A 56 -0.36 -8.03 5.44
C ASN A 56 0.76 -7.36 4.63
N GLU A 57 1.69 -6.63 5.25
CA GLU A 57 2.87 -6.06 4.60
C GLU A 57 4.03 -7.06 4.50
N TYR A 58 3.86 -8.30 4.99
CA TYR A 58 4.85 -9.38 4.97
C TYR A 58 6.20 -9.00 5.60
N LYS A 59 6.18 -8.07 6.57
CA LYS A 59 7.38 -7.62 7.29
C LYS A 59 7.70 -8.48 8.51
N GLU A 60 6.74 -9.31 8.94
CA GLU A 60 6.91 -10.19 10.09
C GLU A 60 7.87 -11.32 9.77
N LYS A 61 8.96 -11.39 10.54
CA LYS A 61 9.95 -12.45 10.43
C LYS A 61 9.58 -13.69 11.23
N PHE A 62 8.67 -13.54 12.17
CA PHE A 62 8.25 -14.58 13.09
C PHE A 62 6.75 -14.61 13.24
N VAL A 63 6.21 -15.79 13.49
CA VAL A 63 4.80 -15.98 13.85
C VAL A 63 4.67 -16.90 15.06
N GLU A 64 3.70 -16.65 15.92
CA GLU A 64 3.44 -17.44 17.13
C GLU A 64 2.16 -18.26 16.97
N ILE A 65 2.28 -19.59 16.88
CA ILE A 65 1.16 -20.51 16.63
C ILE A 65 1.07 -21.52 17.79
N PRO A 66 -0.10 -21.70 18.42
CA PRO A 66 -0.28 -22.71 19.46
C PRO A 66 -0.21 -24.14 18.89
N ASP A 67 0.46 -25.04 19.60
CA ASP A 67 0.43 -26.47 19.32
C ASP A 67 -0.87 -27.13 19.84
N LYS A 68 -1.02 -28.43 19.60
CA LYS A 68 -2.18 -29.23 20.06
C LYS A 68 -2.34 -29.28 21.59
N ASN A 69 -1.34 -28.84 22.37
CA ASN A 69 -1.39 -28.76 23.82
C ASN A 69 -1.47 -27.29 24.30
N GLU A 70 -1.89 -26.37 23.43
CA GLU A 70 -2.01 -24.92 23.70
C GLU A 70 -0.66 -24.25 24.05
N ARG A 71 0.47 -24.89 23.73
CA ARG A 71 1.78 -24.25 23.90
C ARG A 71 2.07 -23.40 22.68
N VAL A 72 2.26 -22.11 22.88
CA VAL A 72 2.62 -21.17 21.81
C VAL A 72 4.06 -21.45 21.36
N ILE A 73 4.23 -21.73 20.07
CA ILE A 73 5.53 -21.94 19.44
C ILE A 73 5.79 -20.77 18.50
N LYS A 74 6.97 -20.16 18.63
CA LYS A 74 7.46 -19.11 17.75
C LYS A 74 8.22 -19.71 16.58
N TYR A 75 7.73 -19.47 15.37
CA TYR A 75 8.34 -19.93 14.11
C TYR A 75 8.94 -18.77 13.35
N ILE A 76 10.00 -19.03 12.59
CA ILE A 76 10.51 -18.15 11.53
C ILE A 76 9.67 -18.42 10.28
N VAL A 77 9.13 -17.36 9.68
CA VAL A 77 8.31 -17.45 8.44
C VAL A 77 9.11 -17.12 7.19
N ASP A 78 10.16 -16.30 7.32
CA ASP A 78 11.06 -15.97 6.22
C ASP A 78 11.82 -17.21 5.76
N THR A 79 11.64 -17.58 4.49
CA THR A 79 12.33 -18.69 3.85
C THR A 79 13.13 -18.22 2.65
N CYS A 80 14.23 -18.91 2.39
CA CYS A 80 15.06 -18.70 1.21
C CYS A 80 15.10 -19.95 0.34
N SER A 81 15.42 -19.76 -0.94
CA SER A 81 15.76 -20.89 -1.80
C SER A 81 17.08 -21.54 -1.35
N SER A 82 17.22 -22.85 -1.58
CA SER A 82 18.48 -23.54 -1.25
C SER A 82 19.67 -22.93 -1.99
N GLU A 83 19.46 -22.41 -3.21
CA GLU A 83 20.50 -21.72 -3.98
C GLU A 83 20.92 -20.39 -3.32
N GLU A 84 19.98 -19.59 -2.80
CA GLU A 84 20.31 -18.35 -2.09
C GLU A 84 21.10 -18.62 -0.80
N ILE A 85 20.74 -19.68 -0.08
CA ILE A 85 21.44 -20.11 1.13
C ILE A 85 22.89 -20.51 0.78
N ILE A 86 23.08 -21.39 -0.21
CA ILE A 86 24.41 -21.85 -0.64
C ILE A 86 25.29 -20.69 -1.13
N ASN A 87 24.69 -19.72 -1.82
CA ASN A 87 25.39 -18.54 -2.32
C ASN A 87 25.60 -17.43 -1.27
N GLY A 88 25.11 -17.61 -0.03
CA GLY A 88 25.21 -16.60 1.02
C GLY A 88 24.39 -15.33 0.75
N ARG A 89 23.32 -15.44 -0.03
CA ARG A 89 22.38 -14.36 -0.38
C ARG A 89 21.11 -14.35 0.48
N CYS A 90 20.94 -15.34 1.34
CA CYS A 90 19.81 -15.40 2.26
C CYS A 90 20.00 -14.45 3.46
N PHE A 91 19.02 -13.58 3.70
CA PHE A 91 19.02 -12.63 4.82
C PHE A 91 17.99 -12.96 5.91
N SER A 92 17.41 -14.17 5.87
CA SER A 92 16.42 -14.62 6.87
C SER A 92 17.03 -14.68 8.27
N GLU A 93 16.15 -14.74 9.26
CA GLU A 93 16.53 -15.06 10.63
C GLU A 93 17.17 -16.45 10.72
N LYS A 94 18.06 -16.64 11.70
CA LYS A 94 18.82 -17.88 11.84
C LYS A 94 18.03 -18.95 12.58
N CYS A 95 17.91 -20.12 11.98
CA CYS A 95 17.37 -21.32 12.62
C CYS A 95 18.47 -22.18 13.25
N ILE A 96 18.11 -22.90 14.32
CA ILE A 96 18.99 -23.88 14.98
C ILE A 96 18.61 -25.31 14.57
N SER A 97 17.32 -25.53 14.32
CA SER A 97 16.76 -26.81 13.90
C SER A 97 15.53 -26.58 13.01
N ASP A 98 15.10 -27.62 12.31
CA ASP A 98 13.89 -27.60 11.46
C ASP A 98 12.65 -27.10 12.21
N ALA A 99 12.53 -27.45 13.49
CA ALA A 99 11.39 -27.07 14.33
C ALA A 99 11.24 -25.55 14.55
N HIS A 100 12.30 -24.76 14.30
CA HIS A 100 12.23 -23.30 14.37
C HIS A 100 11.60 -22.68 13.12
N CYS A 101 11.59 -23.41 12.00
CA CYS A 101 11.08 -22.92 10.73
C CYS A 101 9.62 -23.32 10.57
N LEU A 102 8.77 -22.41 10.08
CA LEU A 102 7.40 -22.76 9.75
C LEU A 102 7.35 -23.81 8.62
N SER A 103 8.30 -23.74 7.68
CA SER A 103 8.52 -24.73 6.62
C SER A 103 9.08 -26.08 7.11
N ASN A 104 9.39 -26.21 8.40
CA ASN A 104 10.02 -27.39 8.99
C ASN A 104 11.32 -27.81 8.27
N LYS A 105 12.13 -26.85 7.82
CA LYS A 105 13.39 -27.11 7.12
C LYS A 105 14.41 -26.01 7.35
N CYS A 106 15.53 -26.37 7.98
CA CYS A 106 16.65 -25.51 8.33
C CYS A 106 17.92 -25.98 7.59
N ILE A 107 18.48 -25.15 6.72
CA ILE A 107 19.71 -25.45 5.95
C ILE A 107 20.72 -24.34 6.24
N ASP A 108 21.93 -24.71 6.66
CA ASP A 108 23.01 -23.76 6.97
C ASP A 108 22.56 -22.59 7.86
N SER A 109 21.75 -22.92 8.87
CA SER A 109 21.14 -21.96 9.80
C SER A 109 20.12 -21.00 9.19
N HIS A 110 19.56 -21.28 8.02
CA HIS A 110 18.46 -20.50 7.42
C HIS A 110 17.25 -21.37 7.12
N CYS A 111 16.05 -20.82 7.27
CA CYS A 111 14.84 -21.54 6.91
C CYS A 111 14.73 -21.63 5.38
N ALA A 112 14.46 -22.81 4.88
CA ALA A 112 14.39 -23.08 3.44
C ALA A 112 12.98 -23.51 3.02
N PHE A 113 12.64 -23.28 1.76
CA PHE A 113 11.40 -23.81 1.19
C PHE A 113 11.34 -25.35 1.31
N ASN A 114 10.16 -25.85 1.63
CA ASN A 114 9.91 -27.27 1.83
C ASN A 114 8.61 -27.71 1.14
N GLU A 115 8.73 -28.41 0.02
CA GLU A 115 7.58 -28.93 -0.73
C GLU A 115 6.82 -30.03 0.01
N GLU A 116 7.44 -30.72 0.98
CA GLU A 116 6.76 -31.76 1.78
C GLU A 116 5.84 -31.15 2.86
N THR A 117 6.24 -30.00 3.39
CA THR A 117 5.48 -29.23 4.38
C THR A 117 5.51 -27.75 4.01
N PRO A 118 4.80 -27.35 2.93
CA PRO A 118 4.81 -25.98 2.47
C PRO A 118 4.20 -25.07 3.53
N ILE A 119 4.75 -23.87 3.64
CA ILE A 119 4.13 -22.82 4.45
C ILE A 119 2.79 -22.50 3.78
N VAL A 120 1.72 -22.51 4.58
CA VAL A 120 0.41 -22.06 4.12
C VAL A 120 0.22 -20.64 4.63
N HIS A 121 0.07 -19.71 3.70
CA HIS A 121 -0.33 -18.33 3.95
C HIS A 121 -1.71 -18.10 3.35
N CYS A 122 -2.53 -17.27 3.99
CA CYS A 122 -3.83 -16.88 3.47
C CYS A 122 -3.91 -15.38 3.39
N ASP A 123 -4.26 -14.87 2.21
CA ASP A 123 -4.44 -13.43 1.96
C ASP A 123 -5.86 -13.14 1.52
N ASP A 124 -6.34 -11.94 1.82
CA ASP A 124 -7.59 -11.44 1.27
C ASP A 124 -7.41 -11.03 -0.20
N ILE A 125 -8.11 -11.72 -1.10
CA ILE A 125 -8.11 -11.41 -2.54
C ILE A 125 -9.26 -10.45 -2.85
N TYR A 126 -8.96 -9.27 -3.37
CA TYR A 126 -9.98 -8.32 -3.83
C TYR A 126 -10.62 -8.79 -5.14
N ILE A 127 -11.95 -8.85 -5.18
CA ILE A 127 -12.74 -9.10 -6.41
C ILE A 127 -13.44 -7.81 -6.87
N GLY A 128 -13.15 -6.68 -6.22
CA GLY A 128 -13.62 -5.35 -6.58
C GLY A 128 -13.86 -4.47 -5.35
N VAL A 129 -14.65 -3.40 -5.52
CA VAL A 129 -14.93 -2.44 -4.44
C VAL A 129 -15.56 -3.15 -3.25
N LYS A 130 -14.86 -3.09 -2.12
CA LYS A 130 -15.30 -3.65 -0.83
C LYS A 130 -15.72 -5.13 -0.90
N LYS A 131 -15.19 -5.89 -1.86
CA LYS A 131 -15.40 -7.33 -1.96
C LYS A 131 -14.08 -8.06 -1.93
N SER A 132 -13.93 -8.92 -0.94
CA SER A 132 -12.77 -9.80 -0.81
C SER A 132 -13.18 -11.19 -0.36
N TYR A 133 -12.31 -12.15 -0.60
CA TYR A 133 -12.40 -13.49 -0.04
C TYR A 133 -11.00 -13.96 0.33
N MET A 134 -10.89 -14.84 1.31
CA MET A 134 -9.60 -15.41 1.66
C MET A 134 -9.20 -16.50 0.66
N HIS A 135 -7.97 -16.41 0.15
CA HIS A 135 -7.32 -17.48 -0.60
C HIS A 135 -6.07 -17.93 0.14
N CYS A 136 -5.87 -19.24 0.24
CA CYS A 136 -4.71 -19.81 0.92
C CYS A 136 -3.80 -20.54 -0.07
N GLY A 137 -2.50 -20.26 0.00
CA GLY A 137 -1.48 -20.83 -0.84
C GLY A 137 -0.09 -20.71 -0.22
N LYS A 138 0.93 -20.68 -1.06
CA LYS A 138 2.31 -20.41 -0.70
C LYS A 138 2.52 -18.92 -0.38
N PRO A 139 3.40 -18.57 0.57
CA PRO A 139 3.67 -17.19 0.94
C PRO A 139 4.46 -16.43 -0.14
N TYR A 140 4.56 -15.13 0.02
CA TYR A 140 5.42 -14.27 -0.80
C TYR A 140 6.86 -14.79 -0.88
N GLY A 141 7.44 -14.74 -2.09
CA GLY A 141 8.81 -15.16 -2.37
C GLY A 141 8.99 -16.67 -2.57
N ASP A 142 7.99 -17.51 -2.27
CA ASP A 142 8.05 -18.94 -2.51
C ASP A 142 7.88 -19.28 -4.00
N THR A 143 8.37 -20.45 -4.42
CA THR A 143 8.31 -20.87 -5.83
C THR A 143 6.91 -21.30 -6.24
N CYS A 144 6.48 -20.93 -7.44
CA CYS A 144 5.16 -21.21 -8.00
C CYS A 144 5.22 -21.48 -9.50
N LYS A 145 4.21 -22.18 -10.03
CA LYS A 145 4.02 -22.37 -11.48
C LYS A 145 2.74 -21.70 -11.98
N THR A 146 1.75 -21.56 -11.11
CA THR A 146 0.47 -20.92 -11.41
C THR A 146 0.07 -19.98 -10.30
N ASP A 147 -0.71 -18.97 -10.63
CA ASP A 147 -1.24 -17.98 -9.69
C ASP A 147 -1.95 -18.62 -8.49
N ASP A 148 -2.78 -19.65 -8.72
CA ASP A 148 -3.53 -20.31 -7.65
C ASP A 148 -2.64 -21.02 -6.60
N GLU A 149 -1.36 -21.26 -6.88
CA GLU A 149 -0.43 -21.78 -5.87
C GLU A 149 -0.09 -20.74 -4.80
N CYS A 150 -0.14 -19.46 -5.11
CA CYS A 150 0.24 -18.36 -4.21
C CYS A 150 -0.96 -17.88 -3.42
N SER A 151 -0.76 -17.50 -2.15
CA SER A 151 -1.83 -16.93 -1.30
C SER A 151 -2.43 -15.65 -1.88
N SER A 152 -1.61 -14.85 -2.56
CA SER A 152 -1.98 -13.61 -3.25
C SER A 152 -2.60 -13.80 -4.64
N LYS A 153 -2.68 -15.04 -5.13
CA LYS A 153 -3.00 -15.35 -6.54
C LYS A 153 -2.11 -14.66 -7.58
N LYS A 154 -0.84 -14.41 -7.25
CA LYS A 154 0.11 -13.79 -8.18
C LYS A 154 1.43 -14.55 -8.22
N CYS A 155 1.66 -15.27 -9.31
CA CYS A 155 2.92 -15.94 -9.61
C CYS A 155 3.74 -15.13 -10.61
N GLY A 156 4.99 -14.80 -10.26
CA GLY A 156 5.88 -14.03 -11.12
C GLY A 156 6.23 -14.80 -12.40
N LEU A 157 5.84 -14.28 -13.56
CA LEU A 157 6.04 -14.95 -14.85
C LEU A 157 7.52 -15.22 -15.20
N TYR A 158 8.44 -14.40 -14.70
CA TYR A 158 9.85 -14.45 -15.09
C TYR A 158 10.74 -15.28 -14.14
N ASP A 159 10.46 -15.21 -12.83
CA ASP A 159 11.25 -15.89 -11.80
C ASP A 159 10.50 -17.05 -11.15
N GLY A 160 9.21 -17.21 -11.43
CA GLY A 160 8.38 -18.27 -10.84
C GLY A 160 8.24 -18.12 -9.32
N LEU A 161 8.20 -16.88 -8.82
CA LEU A 161 8.07 -16.60 -7.38
C LEU A 161 6.71 -15.95 -7.06
N CYS A 162 6.10 -16.34 -5.95
CA CYS A 162 4.88 -15.72 -5.45
C CYS A 162 5.11 -14.24 -5.14
N ARG A 163 4.22 -13.38 -5.61
CA ARG A 163 4.27 -11.92 -5.43
C ARG A 163 3.31 -11.49 -4.35
N MET A 164 3.59 -10.36 -3.73
CA MET A 164 2.61 -9.71 -2.85
C MET A 164 1.42 -9.21 -3.68
N GLN A 165 0.27 -9.17 -3.05
CA GLN A 165 -0.87 -8.47 -3.59
C GLN A 165 -0.67 -6.96 -3.40
N ALA A 166 -0.28 -6.27 -4.47
CA ALA A 166 -0.09 -4.82 -4.46
C ALA A 166 -1.40 -4.02 -4.54
N GLU A 167 -2.48 -4.66 -4.96
CA GLU A 167 -3.81 -4.05 -5.04
C GLU A 167 -4.43 -4.11 -3.65
N GLY A 168 -4.77 -2.96 -3.06
CA GLY A 168 -5.63 -2.89 -1.88
C GLY A 168 -7.12 -2.94 -2.26
N PRO A 169 -8.05 -2.92 -1.29
CA PRO A 169 -9.43 -2.61 -1.60
C PRO A 169 -9.43 -1.20 -2.19
N HIS A 170 -10.01 -1.06 -3.37
CA HIS A 170 -10.31 0.27 -3.85
C HIS A 170 -11.37 0.86 -2.90
N ASP A 171 -11.01 1.89 -2.16
CA ASP A 171 -11.93 2.76 -1.41
C ASP A 171 -12.71 3.65 -2.38
N ASP A 172 -13.20 3.06 -3.47
CA ASP A 172 -13.96 3.78 -4.48
C ASP A 172 -15.32 4.13 -3.89
N GLU A 173 -15.37 5.31 -3.29
CA GLU A 173 -16.63 5.96 -2.98
C GLU A 173 -17.37 6.17 -4.30
N VAL A 174 -18.60 5.70 -4.32
CA VAL A 174 -19.48 5.83 -5.47
C VAL A 174 -20.22 7.16 -5.32
N PHE A 175 -20.05 8.03 -6.30
CA PHE A 175 -20.67 9.34 -6.33
C PHE A 175 -21.63 9.46 -7.50
N SER A 176 -22.63 10.34 -7.36
CA SER A 176 -23.32 10.88 -8.53
C SER A 176 -22.43 11.89 -9.28
N LYS A 177 -22.68 12.12 -10.57
CA LYS A 177 -21.96 13.15 -11.33
C LYS A 177 -22.15 14.54 -10.71
N GLU A 178 -23.32 14.82 -10.15
CA GLU A 178 -23.61 16.08 -9.46
C GLU A 178 -22.78 16.24 -8.17
N GLU A 179 -22.57 15.16 -7.41
CA GLU A 179 -21.71 15.16 -6.22
C GLU A 179 -20.25 15.39 -6.58
N VAL A 180 -19.74 14.72 -7.62
CA VAL A 180 -18.38 14.91 -8.14
C VAL A 180 -18.14 16.38 -8.51
N LEU A 181 -19.10 17.01 -9.18
CA LEU A 181 -19.00 18.43 -9.56
C LEU A 181 -18.98 19.41 -8.36
N LYS A 182 -19.43 18.98 -7.18
CA LYS A 182 -19.41 19.79 -5.95
C LYS A 182 -18.10 19.64 -5.15
N ILE A 183 -17.23 18.70 -5.52
CA ILE A 183 -15.95 18.51 -4.84
C ILE A 183 -15.05 19.71 -5.13
N THR A 184 -14.62 20.39 -4.06
CA THR A 184 -13.82 21.63 -4.15
C THR A 184 -12.41 21.50 -3.60
N SER A 185 -12.03 20.35 -3.02
CA SER A 185 -10.86 20.28 -2.14
C SER A 185 -9.96 19.05 -2.33
N ASN A 186 -9.84 18.48 -3.54
CA ASN A 186 -8.91 17.37 -3.74
C ASN A 186 -8.21 17.44 -5.10
N ASN A 187 -6.90 17.74 -5.07
CA ASN A 187 -6.15 18.12 -6.27
C ASN A 187 -5.65 16.92 -7.07
N TYR A 188 -5.85 15.68 -6.60
CA TYR A 188 -5.22 14.49 -7.18
C TYR A 188 -6.17 13.34 -7.46
N ILE A 189 -7.48 13.52 -7.23
CA ILE A 189 -8.47 12.49 -7.53
C ILE A 189 -9.23 12.92 -8.78
N SER A 190 -9.18 12.07 -9.79
CA SER A 190 -10.05 12.13 -10.95
C SER A 190 -11.18 11.11 -10.79
N TYR A 191 -12.20 11.16 -11.64
CA TYR A 191 -13.33 10.25 -11.57
C TYR A 191 -13.70 9.77 -12.95
N TYR A 192 -14.02 8.49 -13.07
CA TYR A 192 -14.66 7.94 -14.26
C TYR A 192 -16.14 7.74 -13.98
N CYS A 193 -16.97 8.27 -14.88
CA CYS A 193 -18.42 8.21 -14.78
C CYS A 193 -19.00 7.36 -15.91
N LYS A 194 -19.96 6.51 -15.54
CA LYS A 194 -20.84 5.82 -16.47
C LYS A 194 -22.28 6.19 -16.14
N ASN A 195 -22.94 6.89 -17.07
CA ASN A 195 -24.20 7.56 -16.81
C ASN A 195 -24.04 8.59 -15.67
N ASP A 196 -24.85 8.49 -14.61
CA ASP A 196 -24.75 9.36 -13.44
C ASP A 196 -23.87 8.76 -12.32
N THR A 197 -23.34 7.55 -12.49
CA THR A 197 -22.53 6.88 -11.46
C THR A 197 -21.05 7.07 -11.74
N CYS A 198 -20.34 7.66 -10.78
CA CYS A 198 -18.92 7.97 -10.85
C CYS A 198 -18.17 7.23 -9.75
N VAL A 199 -16.94 6.85 -10.05
CA VAL A 199 -16.00 6.25 -9.09
C VAL A 199 -14.68 7.00 -9.13
N SER A 200 -14.04 7.14 -7.98
CA SER A 200 -12.72 7.76 -7.89
C SER A 200 -11.70 6.97 -8.70
N TYR A 201 -10.71 7.68 -9.20
CA TYR A 201 -9.58 7.15 -9.94
C TYR A 201 -8.32 7.85 -9.45
N ASP A 202 -7.32 7.05 -9.10
CA ASP A 202 -6.02 7.56 -8.69
C ASP A 202 -5.06 7.45 -9.88
N ASP A 203 -4.77 8.60 -10.49
CA ASP A 203 -3.86 8.72 -11.63
C ASP A 203 -2.44 8.21 -11.29
N TYR A 204 -2.05 8.15 -10.01
CA TYR A 204 -0.70 7.79 -9.58
C TYR A 204 -0.34 6.32 -9.87
N TYR A 205 -1.33 5.42 -9.79
CA TYR A 205 -1.09 3.98 -9.92
C TYR A 205 -1.25 3.45 -11.35
N HIS A 206 -1.56 4.32 -12.33
CA HIS A 206 -1.83 3.92 -13.71
C HIS A 206 -2.79 2.72 -13.79
N VAL A 207 -3.92 2.81 -13.08
CA VAL A 207 -4.86 1.69 -12.99
C VAL A 207 -5.62 1.58 -14.31
N TYR A 208 -5.50 0.48 -15.05
CA TYR A 208 -6.22 0.34 -16.32
C TYR A 208 -7.72 0.05 -16.18
N PHE A 209 -8.20 -0.07 -14.94
CA PHE A 209 -9.52 -0.55 -14.60
C PHE A 209 -10.22 0.35 -13.59
N VAL A 210 -11.55 0.40 -13.70
CA VAL A 210 -12.44 0.94 -12.65
C VAL A 210 -13.59 -0.01 -12.41
N ASP A 211 -14.03 -0.12 -11.16
CA ASP A 211 -15.13 -0.97 -10.76
C ASP A 211 -16.37 -0.10 -10.49
N ILE A 212 -17.35 -0.11 -11.40
CA ILE A 212 -18.58 0.70 -11.28
C ILE A 212 -19.76 -0.21 -10.92
N PRO A 213 -20.57 0.12 -9.90
CA PRO A 213 -21.74 -0.67 -9.54
C PRO A 213 -22.85 -0.54 -10.58
N ASP A 214 -23.54 -1.64 -10.84
CA ASP A 214 -24.80 -1.64 -11.57
C ASP A 214 -25.99 -1.23 -10.67
N GLU A 215 -27.20 -1.19 -11.24
CA GLU A 215 -28.45 -0.85 -10.52
C GLU A 215 -28.76 -1.79 -9.34
N ASN A 216 -28.16 -2.98 -9.30
CA ASN A 216 -28.31 -3.97 -8.23
C ASN A 216 -27.14 -3.95 -7.23
N ASN A 217 -26.27 -2.93 -7.28
CA ASN A 217 -25.06 -2.82 -6.49
C ASN A 217 -24.05 -3.95 -6.73
N ASN A 218 -24.09 -4.57 -7.92
CA ASN A 218 -23.03 -5.46 -8.37
C ASN A 218 -21.98 -4.64 -9.11
N PHE A 219 -20.77 -4.61 -8.56
CA PHE A 219 -19.63 -3.99 -9.22
C PHE A 219 -19.26 -4.76 -10.47
N LYS A 220 -19.10 -4.02 -11.56
CA LYS A 220 -18.56 -4.50 -12.82
C LYS A 220 -17.27 -3.76 -13.11
N ARG A 221 -16.22 -4.53 -13.39
CA ARG A 221 -14.92 -4.03 -13.81
C ARG A 221 -14.95 -3.57 -15.26
N TYR A 222 -14.46 -2.37 -15.52
CA TYR A 222 -14.32 -1.80 -16.85
C TYR A 222 -12.88 -1.42 -17.11
N ILE A 223 -12.40 -1.65 -18.33
CA ILE A 223 -11.17 -1.05 -18.85
C ILE A 223 -11.47 0.40 -19.20
N VAL A 224 -10.73 1.34 -18.61
CA VAL A 224 -10.92 2.79 -18.85
C VAL A 224 -10.06 3.32 -19.99
N ASP A 225 -8.89 2.71 -20.20
CA ASP A 225 -7.99 3.11 -21.25
C ASP A 225 -8.59 2.82 -22.62
N THR A 226 -8.50 3.81 -23.49
CA THR A 226 -9.06 3.76 -24.83
C THR A 226 -8.03 4.23 -25.85
N CYS A 227 -8.06 3.61 -27.02
CA CYS A 227 -7.17 3.91 -28.12
C CYS A 227 -7.96 4.44 -29.33
N THR A 228 -7.29 5.25 -30.15
CA THR A 228 -7.85 5.59 -31.45
C THR A 228 -7.88 4.35 -32.35
N VAL A 229 -8.85 4.27 -33.26
CA VAL A 229 -8.96 3.16 -34.20
C VAL A 229 -7.70 3.03 -35.07
N ASP A 230 -7.04 4.15 -35.38
CA ASP A 230 -5.79 4.15 -36.15
C ASP A 230 -4.62 3.63 -35.32
N ASP A 231 -4.55 3.92 -34.03
CA ASP A 231 -3.51 3.35 -33.15
C ASP A 231 -3.67 1.85 -32.97
N ILE A 232 -4.90 1.37 -32.85
CA ILE A 232 -5.20 -0.07 -32.81
C ILE A 232 -4.72 -0.74 -34.10
N LYS A 233 -5.11 -0.21 -35.27
CA LYS A 233 -4.71 -0.77 -36.59
C LYS A 233 -3.20 -0.76 -36.82
N ASN A 234 -2.50 0.24 -36.28
CA ASN A 234 -1.06 0.37 -36.41
C ASN A 234 -0.28 -0.36 -35.30
N GLY A 235 -0.95 -1.05 -34.37
CA GLY A 235 -0.31 -1.75 -33.26
C GLY A 235 0.38 -0.82 -32.26
N ARG A 236 -0.13 0.41 -32.09
CA ARG A 236 0.39 1.42 -31.15
C ARG A 236 -0.41 1.50 -29.83
N CYS A 237 -1.39 0.62 -29.65
CA CYS A 237 -2.14 0.50 -28.40
C CYS A 237 -1.47 -0.57 -27.53
N TYR A 238 -0.97 -0.19 -26.35
CA TYR A 238 -0.22 -1.09 -25.45
C TYR A 238 -0.97 -1.39 -24.16
N HIS A 239 -2.27 -1.15 -24.14
CA HIS A 239 -3.13 -1.27 -22.95
C HIS A 239 -3.78 -2.66 -22.88
N GLU A 240 -4.54 -2.89 -21.80
CA GLU A 240 -5.22 -4.15 -21.50
C GLU A 240 -6.10 -4.65 -22.65
N GLU A 241 -6.08 -5.98 -22.86
CA GLU A 241 -6.87 -6.62 -23.90
C GLU A 241 -8.33 -6.82 -23.47
N CYS A 242 -9.28 -6.32 -24.27
CA CYS A 242 -10.69 -6.66 -24.16
C CYS A 242 -11.05 -7.87 -25.02
N THR A 243 -12.03 -8.65 -24.55
CA THR A 243 -12.64 -9.79 -25.26
C THR A 243 -14.06 -9.50 -25.75
N SER A 244 -14.70 -8.46 -25.21
CA SER A 244 -16.02 -7.99 -25.62
C SER A 244 -16.19 -6.50 -25.35
N ASP A 245 -17.08 -5.85 -26.09
CA ASP A 245 -17.45 -4.44 -25.91
C ASP A 245 -17.79 -4.11 -24.45
N SER A 246 -18.50 -5.03 -23.79
CA SER A 246 -19.03 -4.81 -22.44
C SER A 246 -17.96 -4.70 -21.35
N GLN A 247 -16.70 -5.06 -21.64
CA GLN A 247 -15.57 -4.88 -20.74
C GLN A 247 -14.97 -3.48 -20.83
N CYS A 248 -15.21 -2.75 -21.91
CA CYS A 248 -14.73 -1.39 -22.08
C CYS A 248 -15.71 -0.40 -21.45
N LEU A 249 -15.20 0.65 -20.79
CA LEU A 249 -16.06 1.72 -20.28
C LEU A 249 -16.78 2.44 -21.44
N SER A 250 -16.09 2.59 -22.59
CA SER A 250 -16.64 3.08 -23.86
C SER A 250 -17.59 2.11 -24.56
N ASN A 251 -17.80 0.91 -24.01
CA ASN A 251 -18.62 -0.14 -24.61
C ASN A 251 -18.25 -0.48 -26.08
N LYS A 252 -16.95 -0.49 -26.39
CA LYS A 252 -16.46 -0.77 -27.75
C LYS A 252 -15.06 -1.36 -27.73
N CYS A 253 -14.95 -2.58 -28.23
CA CYS A 253 -13.73 -3.38 -28.29
C CYS A 253 -13.38 -3.65 -29.78
N ILE A 254 -12.21 -3.21 -30.24
CA ILE A 254 -11.74 -3.41 -31.62
C ILE A 254 -10.37 -4.05 -31.57
N ASP A 255 -10.19 -5.18 -32.27
CA ASP A 255 -8.93 -5.95 -32.30
C ASP A 255 -8.32 -6.13 -30.90
N LYS A 256 -9.20 -6.48 -29.96
CA LYS A 256 -8.92 -6.66 -28.53
C LYS A 256 -8.53 -5.41 -27.74
N HIS A 257 -8.71 -4.20 -28.24
CA HIS A 257 -8.47 -2.99 -27.47
C HIS A 257 -9.73 -2.14 -27.35
N CYS A 258 -9.89 -1.49 -26.21
CA CYS A 258 -10.98 -0.57 -26.01
C CYS A 258 -10.79 0.67 -26.88
N ALA A 259 -11.83 1.06 -27.60
CA ALA A 259 -11.80 2.16 -28.54
C ALA A 259 -12.84 3.22 -28.18
N PHE A 260 -12.60 4.46 -28.58
CA PHE A 260 -13.55 5.55 -28.39
C PHE A 260 -14.90 5.26 -29.06
N ASN A 261 -15.97 5.58 -28.34
CA ASN A 261 -17.35 5.41 -28.79
C ASN A 261 -18.17 6.69 -28.58
N GLU A 262 -18.50 7.37 -29.67
CA GLU A 262 -19.31 8.59 -29.64
C GLU A 262 -20.77 8.33 -29.20
N GLU A 263 -21.27 7.09 -29.30
CA GLU A 263 -22.63 6.74 -28.85
C GLU A 263 -22.71 6.56 -27.32
N THR A 264 -21.61 6.19 -26.69
CA THR A 264 -21.48 6.01 -25.24
C THR A 264 -20.17 6.65 -24.78
N PRO A 265 -20.11 8.00 -24.76
CA PRO A 265 -18.92 8.71 -24.38
C PRO A 265 -18.54 8.39 -22.93
N ILE A 266 -17.24 8.26 -22.69
CA ILE A 266 -16.70 8.18 -21.33
C ILE A 266 -16.69 9.60 -20.77
N ASP A 267 -17.32 9.78 -19.61
CA ASP A 267 -17.19 11.01 -18.84
C ASP A 267 -16.03 10.82 -17.84
N HIS A 268 -14.96 11.57 -18.03
CA HIS A 268 -13.85 11.69 -17.09
C HIS A 268 -13.92 13.06 -16.43
N CYS A 269 -13.84 13.10 -15.10
CA CYS A 269 -13.89 14.32 -14.32
C CYS A 269 -12.53 14.58 -13.67
N GLU A 270 -11.96 15.75 -13.94
CA GLU A 270 -10.66 16.16 -13.43
C GLU A 270 -10.79 17.49 -12.67
N TYR A 271 -10.02 17.63 -11.59
CA TYR A 271 -9.99 18.86 -10.82
C TYR A 271 -9.10 19.90 -11.53
N ILE A 272 -9.72 20.95 -12.08
CA ILE A 272 -9.03 22.05 -12.76
C ILE A 272 -9.05 23.28 -11.86
N ASP A 273 -7.86 23.67 -11.39
CA ASP A 273 -7.58 24.84 -10.55
C ASP A 273 -8.35 24.86 -9.21
N SER A 274 -9.68 25.04 -9.24
CA SER A 274 -10.54 25.21 -8.08
C SER A 274 -11.89 24.48 -8.17
N TYR A 275 -12.15 23.76 -9.25
CA TYR A 275 -13.43 23.07 -9.46
C TYR A 275 -13.23 21.81 -10.30
N MET A 276 -14.19 20.89 -10.17
CA MET A 276 -14.21 19.67 -10.96
C MET A 276 -14.85 19.95 -12.32
N HIS A 277 -14.18 19.54 -13.40
CA HIS A 277 -14.71 19.62 -14.76
C HIS A 277 -14.79 18.22 -15.37
N CYS A 278 -15.93 17.88 -15.95
CA CYS A 278 -16.14 16.60 -16.60
C CYS A 278 -16.17 16.78 -18.12
N GLY A 279 -15.49 15.88 -18.82
CA GLY A 279 -15.46 15.83 -20.28
C GLY A 279 -14.91 14.48 -20.76
N LYS A 280 -14.43 14.46 -22.00
CA LYS A 280 -13.75 13.31 -22.59
C LYS A 280 -12.42 13.03 -21.87
N PRO A 281 -12.03 11.75 -21.72
CA PRO A 281 -10.77 11.36 -21.11
C PRO A 281 -9.57 11.78 -21.96
N HIS A 282 -8.37 11.62 -21.40
CA HIS A 282 -7.14 11.82 -22.15
C HIS A 282 -7.08 10.92 -23.38
N ASP A 283 -6.36 11.40 -24.41
CA ASP A 283 -6.19 10.74 -25.71
C ASP A 283 -7.46 10.58 -26.57
N ASP A 284 -8.64 10.99 -26.08
CA ASP A 284 -9.86 11.07 -26.89
C ASP A 284 -9.83 12.24 -27.87
N THR A 285 -10.58 12.11 -28.96
CA THR A 285 -10.73 13.14 -29.98
C THR A 285 -11.60 14.30 -29.50
N CYS A 286 -11.17 15.53 -29.77
CA CYS A 286 -11.86 16.75 -29.37
C CYS A 286 -11.82 17.80 -30.48
N LYS A 287 -12.80 18.72 -30.46
CA LYS A 287 -12.81 19.90 -31.33
C LYS A 287 -12.55 21.19 -30.57
N THR A 288 -12.89 21.19 -29.28
CA THR A 288 -12.76 22.35 -28.41
C THR A 288 -12.21 21.93 -27.05
N ASN A 289 -11.58 22.86 -26.35
CA ASN A 289 -11.03 22.62 -25.02
C ASN A 289 -12.10 22.13 -24.03
N ASP A 290 -13.30 22.71 -24.07
CA ASP A 290 -14.38 22.38 -23.13
C ASP A 290 -14.89 20.95 -23.25
N GLU A 291 -14.60 20.25 -24.36
CA GLU A 291 -14.93 18.83 -24.52
C GLU A 291 -14.05 17.93 -23.66
N CYS A 292 -12.85 18.34 -23.27
CA CYS A 292 -11.91 17.52 -22.52
C CYS A 292 -12.05 17.72 -21.01
N SER A 293 -11.86 16.65 -20.23
CA SER A 293 -11.84 16.72 -18.76
C SER A 293 -10.79 17.69 -18.23
N SER A 294 -9.67 17.82 -18.94
CA SER A 294 -8.54 18.70 -18.62
C SER A 294 -8.69 20.14 -19.11
N LYS A 295 -9.74 20.42 -19.90
CA LYS A 295 -9.89 21.63 -20.72
C LYS A 295 -8.76 21.90 -21.71
N ILE A 296 -8.06 20.86 -22.17
CA ILE A 296 -6.98 20.99 -23.14
C ILE A 296 -7.23 20.08 -24.33
N CYS A 297 -7.65 20.68 -25.45
CA CYS A 297 -7.70 20.04 -26.74
C CYS A 297 -6.48 20.47 -27.55
N ASN A 298 -5.57 19.53 -27.84
CA ASN A 298 -4.34 19.88 -28.54
C ASN A 298 -4.59 20.18 -30.03
N LYS A 299 -3.56 20.67 -30.73
CA LYS A 299 -3.65 21.05 -32.15
C LYS A 299 -3.98 19.90 -33.11
N TYR A 300 -3.91 18.65 -32.65
CA TYR A 300 -4.27 17.45 -33.40
C TYR A 300 -5.72 17.03 -33.15
N GLY A 301 -6.45 17.76 -32.30
CA GLY A 301 -7.82 17.42 -31.92
C GLY A 301 -7.85 16.23 -30.96
N ILE A 302 -6.91 16.17 -30.01
CA ILE A 302 -6.83 15.12 -28.99
C ILE A 302 -6.78 15.77 -27.60
N CYS A 303 -7.52 15.23 -26.63
CA CYS A 303 -7.53 15.66 -25.24
C CYS A 303 -6.19 15.35 -24.57
N ASP A 304 -5.51 16.38 -24.11
CA ASP A 304 -4.19 16.28 -23.48
C ASP A 304 -4.32 16.29 -21.95
N ILE A 305 -3.27 15.88 -21.25
CA ILE A 305 -3.21 15.92 -19.78
C ILE A 305 -2.90 17.37 -19.35
N GLN A 306 -3.56 17.84 -18.28
CA GLN A 306 -3.13 19.10 -17.68
C GLN A 306 -1.71 18.91 -17.13
N LYS A 307 -0.74 19.60 -17.74
CA LYS A 307 0.60 19.71 -17.14
C LYS A 307 0.46 20.55 -15.88
N LYS A 308 0.15 19.91 -14.76
CA LYS A 308 0.28 20.53 -13.44
C LYS A 308 1.73 21.00 -13.35
N GLY A 309 1.92 22.32 -13.38
CA GLY A 309 3.24 22.88 -13.12
C GLY A 309 3.70 22.33 -11.79
N SER A 310 4.96 21.91 -11.67
CA SER A 310 5.56 21.35 -10.45
C SER A 310 5.60 22.35 -9.27
N ASP A 311 4.84 23.44 -9.33
CA ASP A 311 4.81 24.51 -8.35
C ASP A 311 4.18 24.06 -7.02
N SER A 312 3.35 23.00 -7.04
CA SER A 312 2.78 22.39 -5.84
C SER A 312 3.88 21.83 -4.91
N ASP A 313 4.84 21.10 -5.45
CA ASP A 313 5.96 20.52 -4.68
C ASP A 313 6.79 21.61 -3.99
N TYR A 314 6.90 22.77 -4.64
CA TYR A 314 7.64 23.90 -4.08
C TYR A 314 6.93 24.52 -2.87
N ILE A 315 5.59 24.62 -2.90
CA ILE A 315 4.81 25.18 -1.78
C ILE A 315 4.82 24.23 -0.59
N GLU A 316 4.73 22.92 -0.82
CA GLU A 316 4.78 21.93 0.26
C GLU A 316 6.17 21.86 0.90
N ALA A 317 7.23 21.88 0.08
CA ALA A 317 8.60 22.03 0.57
C ALA A 317 8.78 23.32 1.39
N LEU A 318 8.21 24.45 0.95
CA LEU A 318 8.22 25.71 1.70
C LEU A 318 7.52 25.60 3.06
N LYS A 319 6.37 24.93 3.14
CA LYS A 319 5.67 24.69 4.42
C LYS A 319 6.53 23.89 5.40
N ILE A 320 7.19 22.83 4.91
CA ILE A 320 8.12 22.02 5.72
C ILE A 320 9.29 22.88 6.21
N ILE A 321 9.89 23.69 5.34
CA ILE A 321 10.98 24.61 5.70
C ILE A 321 10.52 25.60 6.79
N PHE A 322 9.34 26.21 6.65
CA PHE A 322 8.79 27.14 7.65
C PHE A 322 8.53 26.47 9.00
N PHE A 323 8.16 25.19 9.02
CA PHE A 323 7.96 24.43 10.26
C PHE A 323 9.28 24.00 10.93
N LEU A 324 10.31 23.68 10.14
CA LEU A 324 11.63 23.26 10.66
C LEU A 324 12.44 24.43 11.24
N ILE A 325 12.30 25.65 10.72
CA ILE A 325 13.02 26.84 11.22
C ILE A 325 12.84 27.05 12.75
N PRO A 326 11.61 27.08 13.31
CA PRO A 326 11.44 27.25 14.75
C PRO A 326 11.99 26.07 15.58
N LEU A 327 11.89 24.83 15.09
CA LEU A 327 12.48 23.67 15.78
C LEU A 327 14.01 23.77 15.83
N CYS A 328 14.64 24.14 14.71
CA CYS A 328 16.08 24.37 14.63
C CYS A 328 16.53 25.52 15.54
N THR A 329 15.75 26.60 15.65
CA THR A 329 16.09 27.71 16.56
C THR A 329 15.97 27.30 18.04
N VAL A 330 14.95 26.54 18.43
CA VAL A 330 14.82 26.00 19.80
C VAL A 330 15.99 25.05 20.11
N TYR A 331 16.31 24.13 19.21
CA TYR A 331 17.44 23.22 19.36
C TYR A 331 18.76 23.99 19.51
N PHE A 332 18.96 25.02 18.68
CA PHE A 332 20.14 25.88 18.74
C PHE A 332 20.23 26.65 20.07
N ILE A 333 19.13 27.17 20.59
CA ILE A 333 19.08 27.83 21.91
C ILE A 333 19.45 26.85 23.02
N ILE A 334 18.91 25.63 22.99
CA ILE A 334 19.25 24.58 23.96
C ILE A 334 20.75 24.27 23.89
N PHE A 335 21.29 24.08 22.68
CA PHE A 335 22.71 23.83 22.46
C PHE A 335 23.60 24.97 23.00
N LEU A 336 23.25 26.23 22.75
CA LEU A 336 23.98 27.39 23.29
C LEU A 336 23.96 27.45 24.82
N ASN A 337 22.83 27.13 25.44
CA ASN A 337 22.72 27.05 26.90
C ASN A 337 23.64 25.96 27.47
N PHE A 338 23.63 24.76 26.87
CA PHE A 338 24.54 23.68 27.24
C PHE A 338 26.00 24.08 27.07
N TYR A 339 26.36 24.68 25.94
CA TYR A 339 27.72 25.16 25.69
C TYR A 339 28.20 26.17 26.75
N PHE A 340 27.33 27.11 27.13
CA PHE A 340 27.67 28.11 28.15
C PHE A 340 27.86 27.49 29.54
N VAL A 341 27.01 26.53 29.93
CA VAL A 341 27.15 25.76 31.18
C VAL A 341 28.45 24.96 31.19
N PHE A 342 28.77 24.27 30.10
CA PHE A 342 30.02 23.51 29.97
C PHE A 342 31.25 24.41 30.05
N ARG A 343 31.26 25.53 29.33
CA ARG A 343 32.37 26.49 29.33
C ARG A 343 32.63 27.04 30.74
N ASN A 344 31.58 27.49 31.44
CA ASN A 344 31.71 28.01 32.81
C ASN A 344 32.24 26.94 33.77
N THR A 345 31.79 25.70 33.62
CA THR A 345 32.26 24.56 34.42
C THR A 345 33.74 24.28 34.16
N TYR A 346 34.16 24.30 32.88
CA TYR A 346 35.55 24.11 32.48
C TYR A 346 36.47 25.22 33.01
N GLU A 347 36.09 26.49 32.88
CA GLU A 347 36.86 27.62 33.42
C GLU A 347 37.01 27.55 34.95
N LYS A 348 35.95 27.13 35.67
CA LYS A 348 36.00 26.91 37.12
C LYS A 348 37.00 25.79 37.49
N HIS A 349 36.99 24.67 36.76
CA HIS A 349 37.95 23.59 36.98
C HIS A 349 39.39 24.00 36.63
N SER A 350 39.59 24.77 35.57
CA SER A 350 40.91 25.28 35.16
C SER A 350 41.53 26.20 36.23
N LYS A 351 40.76 27.16 36.77
CA LYS A 351 41.19 28.03 37.88
C LYS A 351 41.55 27.22 39.13
N ASN A 352 40.72 26.23 39.49
CA ASN A 352 41.00 25.35 40.64
C ASN A 352 42.28 24.52 40.46
N ARG A 353 42.58 24.03 39.23
CA ARG A 353 43.83 23.33 38.94
C ARG A 353 45.05 24.23 39.06
N LYS A 354 44.95 25.50 38.65
CA LYS A 354 46.05 26.47 38.77
C LYS A 354 46.36 26.79 40.24
N ASN A 355 45.33 27.12 41.03
CA ASN A 355 45.48 27.38 42.46
C ASN A 355 46.07 26.18 43.23
N LYS A 356 45.72 24.95 42.85
CA LYS A 356 46.27 23.73 43.47
C LYS A 356 47.75 23.50 43.11
N LYS A 357 48.22 23.95 41.95
CA LYS A 357 49.64 23.89 41.58
C LYS A 357 50.46 24.92 42.36
N ASP A 358 49.94 26.14 42.49
CA ASP A 358 50.63 27.21 43.21
C ASP A 358 50.75 26.90 44.72
N ALA A 359 49.75 26.24 45.31
CA ALA A 359 49.80 25.78 46.70
C ALA A 359 50.75 24.60 46.97
N LEU A 360 51.31 23.96 45.93
CA LEU A 360 52.25 22.83 46.07
C LEU A 360 53.72 23.26 45.98
N ILE A 361 53.99 24.55 45.70
CA ILE A 361 55.33 25.11 45.47
C ILE A 361 55.83 25.94 46.68
N ILE A 362 55.03 26.03 47.74
CA ILE A 362 55.39 26.59 49.05
C ILE A 362 55.65 25.43 50.01
#